data_AF-A0A1G8SUE5-F1
#
_entry.id   AF-A0A1G8SUE5-F1
#
_cell.length_a   1.000
_cell.length_b   1.000
_cell.length_c   1.000
_cell.angle_alpha   90.00
_cell.angle_beta   90.00
_cell.angle_gamma   90.00
#
_symmetry.space_group_name_H-M   'P 1'
#
loop_
_entity.id
_entity.type
_entity.pdbx_description
1 polymer ?
#
loop_
_entity_poly.entity_id
_entity_poly.type
_entity_poly.pdbx_seq_one_letter_code
_entity_poly.pdbx_strand_id
1 'polypeptide(L)'
;MILVHIEEELSRLEHERERIAVLLRESSEALTRLLLQLEAGEGTNKTEAGKLLGDLRYWLRASHETEAQIANVRRKQKGIAGDWALDLDRARHEIGCRMARLRRCCGAGEVS
;
A
#
# COMPACT_ATOMS: atom_id res chain seq x y z
N MET A 1 13.65 16.04 -0.65
CA MET A 1 12.58 15.95 0.35
C MET A 1 11.32 15.36 -0.31
N ILE A 2 11.42 14.09 -0.76
CA ILE A 2 10.32 13.35 -1.45
C ILE A 2 10.20 11.95 -0.79
N LEU A 3 11.34 11.34 -0.45
CA LEU A 3 11.41 10.09 0.30
C LEU A 3 10.68 10.14 1.66
N VAL A 4 10.83 11.23 2.42
CA VAL A 4 10.15 11.43 3.71
C VAL A 4 8.62 11.38 3.57
N HIS A 5 8.06 11.97 2.52
CA HIS A 5 6.60 11.96 2.30
C HIS A 5 6.06 10.58 1.90
N ILE A 6 6.84 9.77 1.17
CA ILE A 6 6.45 8.40 0.79
C ILE A 6 6.45 7.49 2.04
N GLU A 7 7.42 7.66 2.93
CA GLU A 7 7.51 6.91 4.18
C GLU A 7 6.38 7.28 5.16
N GLU A 8 6.06 8.57 5.27
CA GLU A 8 4.92 9.07 6.05
C GLU A 8 3.57 8.53 5.52
N GLU A 9 3.38 8.54 4.19
CA GLU A 9 2.17 8.03 3.54
C GLU A 9 2.02 6.51 3.74
N LEU A 10 3.11 5.74 3.57
CA LEU A 10 3.09 4.30 3.80
C LEU A 10 2.77 3.98 5.26
N SER A 11 3.41 4.66 6.21
CA SER A 11 3.14 4.48 7.64
C SER A 11 1.67 4.77 7.95
N ARG A 12 1.09 5.86 7.42
CA ARG A 12 -0.33 6.18 7.62
C ARG A 12 -1.24 5.05 7.12
N LEU A 13 -0.98 4.53 5.91
CA LEU A 13 -1.78 3.45 5.33
C LEU A 13 -1.62 2.13 6.09
N GLU A 14 -0.43 1.82 6.61
CA GLU A 14 -0.21 0.64 7.44
C GLU A 14 -0.96 0.73 8.77
N HIS A 15 -1.03 1.91 9.40
CA HIS A 15 -1.87 2.14 10.57
C HIS A 15 -3.36 2.02 10.24
N GLU A 16 -3.79 2.53 9.09
CA GLU A 16 -5.18 2.41 8.62
C GLU A 16 -5.56 0.93 8.40
N ARG A 17 -4.70 0.15 7.75
CA ARG A 17 -4.87 -1.29 7.59
C ARG A 17 -5.05 -2.00 8.93
N GLU A 18 -4.19 -1.69 9.92
CA GLU A 18 -4.29 -2.31 11.24
C GLU A 18 -5.63 -2.00 11.91
N ARG A 19 -6.10 -0.76 11.82
CA ARG A 19 -7.41 -0.36 12.35
C ARG A 19 -8.55 -1.10 11.65
N ILE A 20 -8.50 -1.24 10.33
CA ILE A 20 -9.50 -2.00 9.56
C ILE A 20 -9.50 -3.48 9.98
N ALA A 21 -8.32 -4.07 10.21
CA ALA A 21 -8.20 -5.45 10.67
C ALA A 21 -8.85 -5.68 12.05
N VAL A 22 -8.70 -4.73 12.98
CA VAL A 22 -9.39 -4.75 14.27
C VAL A 22 -10.90 -4.70 14.08
N LEU A 23 -11.40 -3.74 13.29
CA LEU A 23 -12.84 -3.56 13.05
C LEU A 23 -13.49 -4.76 12.36
N LEU A 24 -12.78 -5.39 11.41
CA LEU A 24 -13.24 -6.62 10.76
C LEU A 24 -13.39 -7.77 11.75
N ARG A 25 -12.44 -7.90 12.68
CA ARG A 25 -12.47 -8.94 13.70
C ARG A 25 -13.65 -8.74 14.65
N GLU A 26 -13.81 -7.53 15.18
CA GLU A 26 -14.92 -7.18 16.07
C GLU A 26 -16.28 -7.38 15.40
N SER A 27 -16.42 -6.97 14.13
CA SER A 27 -17.64 -7.16 13.34
C SER A 27 -17.94 -8.65 13.11
N SER A 28 -16.92 -9.46 12.87
CA SER A 28 -17.06 -10.91 12.66
C SER A 28 -17.45 -11.63 13.95
N GLU A 29 -16.88 -11.23 15.09
CA GLU A 29 -17.24 -11.75 16.41
C GLU A 29 -18.68 -11.36 16.79
N ALA A 30 -19.12 -10.14 16.50
CA ALA A 30 -20.49 -9.72 16.70
C ALA A 30 -21.48 -10.53 15.85
N LEU A 31 -21.16 -10.75 14.57
CA LEU A 31 -21.98 -11.57 13.68
C LEU A 31 -22.07 -13.02 14.17
N THR A 32 -20.95 -13.60 14.60
CA THR A 32 -20.90 -14.96 15.16
C THR A 32 -21.79 -15.10 16.38
N ARG A 33 -21.78 -14.11 17.28
CA ARG A 33 -22.67 -14.08 18.45
C ARG A 33 -24.14 -14.07 18.05
N LEU A 34 -24.54 -13.25 17.06
CA LEU A 34 -25.92 -13.24 16.57
C LEU A 34 -26.34 -14.58 15.95
N LEU A 35 -25.44 -15.27 15.24
CA LEU A 35 -25.71 -16.59 14.67
C LEU A 35 -25.96 -17.63 15.78
N LEU A 36 -25.17 -17.61 16.85
CA LEU A 36 -25.38 -18.50 18.01
C LEU A 36 -26.72 -18.23 18.70
N GLN A 37 -27.13 -16.96 18.81
CA GLN A 37 -28.43 -16.60 19.38
C GLN A 37 -29.60 -17.10 18.51
N LEU A 38 -29.48 -16.98 17.18
CA LEU A 38 -30.45 -17.56 16.24
C LEU A 38 -30.58 -19.08 16.43
N GLU A 39 -29.45 -19.80 16.55
CA GLU A 39 -29.42 -21.24 16.76
C GLU A 39 -30.03 -21.66 18.12
N ALA A 40 -29.82 -20.86 19.16
CA ALA A 40 -30.41 -21.05 20.49
C ALA A 40 -31.91 -20.76 20.53
N GLY A 41 -32.51 -20.26 19.44
CA GLY A 41 -33.91 -19.84 19.39
C GLY A 41 -34.17 -18.52 20.13
N GLU A 42 -33.12 -17.78 20.51
CA GLU A 42 -33.23 -16.44 21.06
C GLU A 42 -33.65 -15.47 19.94
N GLY A 43 -34.70 -14.70 20.17
CA GLY A 43 -35.23 -13.76 19.19
C GLY A 43 -34.15 -12.78 18.74
N THR A 44 -33.76 -12.86 17.46
CA THR A 44 -32.69 -12.03 16.91
C THR A 44 -33.25 -10.86 16.13
N ASN A 45 -32.71 -9.66 16.34
CA ASN A 45 -33.12 -8.48 15.60
C ASN A 45 -32.53 -8.50 14.17
N LYS A 46 -33.36 -8.87 13.18
CA LYS A 46 -32.95 -8.92 11.76
C LYS A 46 -32.34 -7.61 11.26
N THR A 47 -32.78 -6.46 11.79
CA THR A 47 -32.25 -5.14 11.41
C THR A 47 -30.82 -4.97 11.90
N GLU A 48 -30.50 -5.47 13.09
CA GLU A 48 -29.16 -5.41 13.68
C GLU A 48 -28.18 -6.33 12.94
N ALA A 49 -28.60 -7.55 12.63
CA ALA A 49 -27.83 -8.47 11.78
C ALA A 49 -27.55 -7.87 10.39
N GLY A 50 -28.56 -7.22 9.79
CA GLY A 50 -28.42 -6.54 8.51
C GLY A 50 -27.39 -5.39 8.53
N LYS A 51 -27.34 -4.62 9.63
CA LYS A 51 -26.35 -3.56 9.83
C LYS A 51 -24.94 -4.13 9.95
N LEU A 52 -24.73 -5.14 10.79
CA LEU A 52 -23.42 -5.79 10.95
C LEU A 52 -22.89 -6.39 9.66
N LEU A 53 -23.76 -7.02 8.86
CA LEU A 53 -23.39 -7.50 7.51
C LEU A 53 -23.04 -6.35 6.55
N GLY A 54 -23.71 -5.20 6.68
CA GLY A 54 -23.38 -3.96 5.97
C GLY A 54 -21.98 -3.46 6.33
N ASP A 55 -21.72 -3.32 7.62
CA ASP A 55 -20.43 -2.84 8.15
C ASP A 55 -19.29 -3.78 7.79
N LEU A 56 -19.48 -5.10 7.89
CA LEU A 56 -18.49 -6.09 7.49
C LEU A 56 -18.12 -5.96 6.00
N ARG A 57 -19.11 -5.83 5.11
CA ARG A 57 -18.87 -5.61 3.67
C ARG A 57 -18.15 -4.30 3.39
N TYR A 58 -18.50 -3.24 4.13
CA TYR A 58 -17.82 -1.95 4.02
C TYR A 58 -16.34 -2.07 4.40
N TRP A 59 -16.04 -2.67 5.56
CA TRP A 59 -14.67 -2.83 6.03
C TRP A 59 -13.83 -3.76 5.14
N LEU A 60 -14.44 -4.80 4.56
CA LEU A 60 -13.76 -5.66 3.57
C LEU A 60 -13.34 -4.84 2.34
N ARG A 61 -14.24 -3.99 1.83
CA ARG A 61 -13.91 -3.11 0.70
C ARG A 61 -12.81 -2.12 1.06
N ALA A 62 -12.91 -1.48 2.22
CA ALA A 62 -11.89 -0.54 2.71
C ALA A 62 -10.52 -1.23 2.87
N SER A 63 -10.51 -2.49 3.33
CA SER A 63 -9.28 -3.30 3.42
C SER A 63 -8.66 -3.52 2.04
N HIS A 64 -9.45 -3.93 1.05
CA HIS A 64 -8.94 -4.14 -0.31
C HIS A 64 -8.38 -2.86 -0.93
N GLU A 65 -9.05 -1.74 -0.74
CA GLU A 65 -8.60 -0.44 -1.24
C GLU A 65 -7.30 0.01 -0.56
N THR A 66 -7.22 -0.13 0.76
CA THR A 66 -6.01 0.21 1.53
C THR A 66 -4.82 -0.63 1.09
N GLU A 67 -5.01 -1.93 0.88
CA GLU A 67 -3.95 -2.82 0.36
C GLU A 67 -3.49 -2.43 -1.05
N ALA A 68 -4.42 -2.04 -1.92
CA ALA A 68 -4.07 -1.55 -3.26
C ALA A 68 -3.26 -0.24 -3.20
N GLN A 69 -3.61 0.66 -2.29
CA GLN A 69 -2.86 1.91 -2.05
C GLN A 69 -1.46 1.63 -1.49
N ILE A 70 -1.34 0.76 -0.49
CA ILE A 70 -0.03 0.32 0.06
C ILE A 70 0.84 -0.27 -1.05
N ALA A 71 0.29 -1.16 -1.89
CA ALA A 71 1.01 -1.76 -3.00
C ALA A 71 1.51 -0.69 -3.99
N ASN A 72 0.70 0.32 -4.28
CA ASN A 72 1.09 1.44 -5.14
C ASN A 72 2.21 2.29 -4.51
N VAL A 73 2.08 2.67 -3.23
CA VAL A 73 3.11 3.43 -2.51
C VAL A 73 4.43 2.66 -2.46
N ARG A 74 4.39 1.34 -2.20
CA ARG A 74 5.59 0.47 -2.24
C ARG A 74 6.22 0.38 -3.63
N ARG A 75 5.43 0.38 -4.71
CA ARG A 75 5.96 0.46 -6.09
C ARG A 75 6.68 1.79 -6.33
N LYS A 76 6.06 2.90 -5.91
CA LYS A 76 6.67 4.24 -6.00
C LYS A 76 7.96 4.35 -5.18
N GLN A 77 7.99 3.79 -3.96
CA GLN A 77 9.19 3.78 -3.10
C GLN A 77 10.37 3.06 -3.78
N LYS A 78 10.10 1.98 -4.52
CA LYS A 78 11.11 1.23 -5.28
C LYS A 78 11.56 1.93 -6.58
N GLY A 79 11.13 3.17 -6.83
CA GLY A 79 11.44 3.90 -8.05
C GLY A 79 10.76 3.34 -9.30
N ILE A 80 9.74 2.49 -9.15
CA ILE A 80 9.02 1.91 -10.28
C ILE A 80 7.99 2.93 -10.79
N ALA A 81 8.41 3.78 -11.73
CA ALA A 81 7.54 4.73 -12.42
C ALA A 81 6.86 4.06 -13.64
N GLY A 82 5.65 3.51 -13.43
CA GLY A 82 4.83 2.86 -14.47
C GLY A 82 4.88 1.33 -14.44
N ASP A 83 4.32 0.67 -15.46
CA ASP A 83 4.39 -0.81 -15.64
C ASP A 83 5.82 -1.33 -15.93
N TRP A 84 6.82 -0.44 -15.98
CA TRP A 84 8.22 -0.75 -16.22
C TRP A 84 9.08 -0.14 -15.10
N ALA A 85 9.90 -0.95 -14.45
CA ALA A 85 10.81 -0.48 -13.40
C ALA A 85 12.02 0.26 -14.01
N LEU A 86 12.13 1.57 -13.77
CA LEU A 86 13.30 2.37 -14.12
C LEU A 86 14.21 2.55 -12.90
N ASP A 87 15.33 1.83 -12.88
CA ASP A 87 16.34 1.95 -11.82
C ASP A 87 17.18 3.22 -12.01
N LEU A 88 16.87 4.25 -11.21
CA LEU A 88 17.53 5.55 -11.28
C LEU A 88 18.99 5.52 -10.78
N ASP A 89 19.36 4.59 -9.91
CA ASP A 89 20.73 4.47 -9.40
C ASP A 89 21.63 3.79 -10.43
N ARG A 90 21.13 2.72 -11.05
CA ARG A 90 21.79 2.11 -12.21
C ARG A 90 21.89 3.09 -13.36
N ALA A 91 20.81 3.82 -13.68
CA ALA A 91 20.82 4.82 -14.74
C ALA A 91 21.85 5.92 -14.44
N ARG A 92 21.91 6.43 -13.21
CA ARG A 92 22.90 7.42 -12.77
C ARG A 92 24.32 6.87 -12.89
N HIS A 93 24.56 5.63 -12.49
CA HIS A 93 25.86 4.98 -12.61
C HIS A 93 26.29 4.83 -14.08
N GLU A 94 25.39 4.36 -14.95
CA GLU A 94 25.65 4.19 -16.38
C GLU A 94 25.91 5.53 -17.07
N ILE A 95 25.11 6.55 -16.78
CA ILE A 95 25.30 7.92 -17.29
C ILE A 95 26.63 8.49 -16.77
N GLY A 96 26.92 8.36 -15.48
CA GLY A 96 28.18 8.82 -14.88
C GLY A 96 29.40 8.17 -15.52
N CYS A 97 29.35 6.86 -15.78
CA CYS A 97 30.40 6.13 -16.50
C CYS A 97 30.58 6.64 -17.93
N ARG A 98 29.49 6.89 -18.66
CA ARG A 98 29.54 7.44 -20.04
C ARG A 98 30.14 8.84 -20.05
N MET A 99 29.72 9.72 -19.14
CA MET A 99 30.28 11.06 -19.00
C MET A 99 31.76 11.03 -18.62
N ALA A 100 32.17 10.11 -17.73
CA ALA A 100 33.57 9.95 -17.37
C ALA A 100 34.45 9.49 -18.54
N ARG A 101 33.92 8.63 -19.43
CA ARG A 101 34.60 8.25 -20.68
C ARG A 101 34.73 9.43 -21.62
N LEU A 102 33.66 10.21 -21.83
CA LEU A 102 33.72 11.41 -22.67
C LEU A 102 34.74 12.42 -22.14
N ARG A 103 34.78 12.66 -20.82
CA ARG A 103 35.80 13.53 -20.20
C ARG A 103 37.22 13.02 -20.43
N ARG A 104 37.46 11.70 -20.38
CA ARG A 104 38.77 11.13 -20.71
C ARG A 104 39.13 11.29 -22.19
N CYS A 105 38.16 11.14 -23.10
CA CYS A 105 38.38 11.40 -24.53
C CYS A 105 38.69 12.88 -24.82
N CYS A 106 38.01 13.81 -24.14
CA CYS A 106 38.23 15.25 -24.30
C CYS A 106 39.44 15.79 -23.53
N GLY A 107 40.05 15.01 -22.63
CA GLY A 107 41.30 15.35 -21.92
C GLY A 107 42.57 14.92 -22.65
N ALA A 108 42.46 14.19 -23.77
CA ALA A 108 43.59 13.70 -24.56
C ALA A 108 43.94 14.61 -25.76
N GLY A 109 43.41 15.83 -25.80
CA GLY A 109 43.63 16.76 -26.91
C GLY A 109 43.81 18.19 -26.42
N GLU A 110 44.97 18.49 -25.82
CA GLU A 110 45.59 19.78 -26.13
C GLU A 110 46.06 19.69 -27.58
N VAL A 111 45.29 20.29 -28.47
CA VAL A 111 45.75 20.55 -29.84
C VAL A 111 46.89 21.56 -29.76
N SER A 112 48.13 21.08 -29.94
CA SER A 112 49.26 21.92 -30.35
C SER A 112 49.15 22.31 -31.82
#